data_AF-A0A151UEY5-F1
#
_entry.id   AF-A0A151UEY5-F1
#
_cell.length_a   1.000
_cell.length_b   1.000
_cell.length_c   1.000
_cell.angle_alpha   90.00
_cell.angle_beta   90.00
_cell.angle_gamma   90.00
#
_symmetry.space_group_name_H-M   'P 1'
#
loop_
_entity.id
_entity.type
_entity.pdbx_description
1 polymer ?
#
loop_
_entity_poly.entity_id
_entity_poly.type
_entity_poly.pdbx_seq_one_letter_code
_entity_poly.pdbx_strand_id
1 'polypeptide(L)'
;MYWWTSLEEKRRVNHEPPIQYWNKLRSALRRRHIPPYYDRELMDKLQRLKQGLSSVKEYRQSMELLMMRVGIREEERTTISRFQGGLNL
;
A
#
# COMPACT_ATOMS: atom_id res chain seq x y z
N MET A 1 -14.97 -18.23 -1.47
CA MET A 1 -16.10 -17.66 -0.68
C MET A 1 -16.00 -17.90 0.83
N TYR A 2 -15.20 -18.88 1.31
CA TYR A 2 -15.16 -19.33 2.72
C TYR A 2 -14.71 -18.32 3.81
N TRP A 3 -13.91 -17.30 3.47
CA TRP A 3 -13.44 -16.35 4.49
C TRP A 3 -14.58 -15.44 5.01
N TRP A 4 -15.41 -14.93 4.09
CA TRP A 4 -16.49 -14.01 4.45
C TRP A 4 -17.52 -14.68 5.34
N THR A 5 -17.96 -15.88 4.98
CA THR A 5 -18.91 -16.67 5.77
C THR A 5 -18.37 -17.00 7.17
N SER A 6 -17.09 -17.35 7.28
CA SER A 6 -16.45 -17.60 8.58
C SER A 6 -16.36 -16.33 9.44
N LEU A 7 -16.14 -15.17 8.82
CA LEU A 7 -16.09 -13.88 9.50
C LEU A 7 -17.48 -13.48 10.05
N GLU A 8 -18.53 -13.64 9.24
CA GLU A 8 -19.91 -13.37 9.65
C GLU A 8 -20.35 -14.32 10.77
N GLU A 9 -20.00 -15.59 10.68
CA GLU A 9 -20.32 -16.56 11.72
C GLU A 9 -19.64 -16.23 13.06
N LYS A 10 -18.34 -15.89 13.02
CA LYS A 10 -17.62 -15.47 14.22
C LYS A 10 -18.25 -14.23 14.86
N ARG A 11 -18.71 -13.27 14.06
CA ARG A 11 -19.42 -12.08 14.54
C ARG A 11 -20.74 -12.46 15.21
N ARG A 12 -21.50 -13.36 14.61
CA ARG A 12 -22.76 -13.87 15.16
C ARG A 12 -22.56 -14.52 16.53
N VAL A 13 -21.55 -15.39 16.66
CA VAL A 13 -21.18 -16.04 17.93
C VAL A 13 -20.76 -15.00 18.99
N ASN A 14 -20.08 -13.94 18.58
CA ASN A 14 -19.64 -12.86 19.48
C ASN A 14 -20.73 -11.80 19.77
N HIS A 15 -21.97 -11.99 19.30
CA HIS A 15 -23.03 -10.99 19.35
C HIS A 15 -22.66 -9.62 18.72
N GLU A 16 -21.73 -9.62 17.76
CA GLU A 16 -21.40 -8.43 16.97
C GLU A 16 -22.42 -8.23 15.84
N PRO A 17 -22.82 -6.98 15.53
CA PRO A 17 -23.69 -6.72 14.41
C PRO A 17 -23.02 -7.06 13.07
N PRO A 18 -23.81 -7.35 12.02
CA PRO A 18 -23.28 -7.54 10.67
C PRO A 18 -22.54 -6.28 10.19
N ILE A 19 -21.64 -6.45 9.22
CA ILE A 19 -20.92 -5.33 8.61
C ILE A 19 -21.91 -4.54 7.75
N GLN A 20 -22.43 -3.43 8.28
CA GLN A 20 -23.37 -2.57 7.57
C GLN A 20 -22.71 -1.41 6.81
N TYR A 21 -21.49 -1.04 7.20
CA TYR A 21 -20.83 0.16 6.70
C TYR A 21 -19.58 -0.16 5.87
N TRP A 22 -19.37 0.60 4.80
CA TRP A 22 -18.23 0.45 3.89
C TRP A 22 -16.87 0.54 4.59
N ASN A 23 -16.72 1.45 5.55
CA ASN A 23 -15.48 1.58 6.33
C ASN A 23 -15.15 0.31 7.14
N LYS A 24 -16.16 -0.38 7.69
CA LYS A 24 -16.01 -1.64 8.42
C LYS A 24 -15.65 -2.79 7.48
N LEU A 25 -16.27 -2.85 6.30
CA LEU A 25 -15.91 -3.81 5.25
C LEU A 25 -14.47 -3.62 4.81
N ARG A 26 -14.08 -2.38 4.48
CA ARG A 26 -12.70 -2.04 4.08
C ARG A 26 -11.68 -2.39 5.17
N SER A 27 -12.04 -2.16 6.43
CA SER A 27 -11.18 -2.53 7.58
C SER A 27 -11.04 -4.05 7.76
N ALA A 28 -12.09 -4.83 7.48
CA ALA A 28 -12.04 -6.29 7.54
C ALA A 28 -11.17 -6.86 6.40
N LEU A 29 -11.35 -6.32 5.19
CA LEU A 29 -10.52 -6.68 4.03
C LEU A 29 -9.05 -6.31 4.25
N ARG A 30 -8.76 -5.12 4.77
CA ARG A 30 -7.40 -4.71 5.12
C ARG A 30 -6.78 -5.67 6.12
N ARG A 31 -7.48 -6.01 7.21
CA ARG A 31 -6.99 -6.96 8.22
C ARG A 31 -6.73 -8.37 7.66
N ARG A 32 -7.49 -8.80 6.65
CA ARG A 32 -7.31 -10.12 6.03
C ARG A 32 -6.15 -10.16 5.03
N HIS A 33 -6.02 -9.12 4.21
CA HIS A 33 -5.19 -9.16 3.01
C HIS A 33 -3.95 -8.30 3.07
N ILE A 34 -3.88 -7.34 3.99
CA ILE A 34 -2.77 -6.40 4.11
C ILE A 34 -2.01 -6.76 5.39
N PRO A 35 -0.78 -7.30 5.28
CA PRO A 35 0.06 -7.56 6.44
C PRO A 35 0.30 -6.29 7.27
N PRO A 36 0.48 -6.42 8.60
CA PRO A 36 0.76 -5.26 9.46
C PRO A 36 1.99 -4.45 9.04
N TYR A 37 2.95 -5.09 8.36
CA TYR A 37 4.20 -4.48 7.89
C TYR A 37 4.14 -3.97 6.46
N TYR A 38 2.99 -4.04 5.77
CA TYR A 38 2.87 -3.66 4.36
C TYR A 38 3.29 -2.21 4.10
N ASP A 39 2.86 -1.27 4.95
CA ASP A 39 3.19 0.15 4.78
C ASP A 39 4.71 0.38 4.91
N ARG A 40 5.38 -0.36 5.82
CA ARG A 40 6.85 -0.35 5.96
C ARG A 40 7.54 -0.95 4.75
N GLU A 41 7.03 -2.07 4.23
CA GLU A 41 7.58 -2.70 3.03
C GLU A 41 7.51 -1.77 1.81
N LEU A 42 6.41 -1.03 1.65
CA LEU A 42 6.27 -0.02 0.60
C LEU A 42 7.25 1.14 0.77
N MET A 43 7.44 1.62 1.99
CA MET A 43 8.45 2.64 2.32
C MET A 43 9.85 2.17 1.97
N ASP A 44 10.21 0.94 2.38
CA ASP A 44 11.52 0.35 2.09
C ASP A 44 11.73 0.20 0.57
N LYS A 45 10.70 -0.21 -0.17
CA LYS A 45 10.73 -0.28 -1.65
C LYS A 45 10.95 1.10 -2.27
N LEU A 46 10.27 2.13 -1.78
CA LEU A 46 10.44 3.49 -2.29
C LEU A 46 11.85 4.04 -1.99
N GLN A 47 12.37 3.80 -0.78
CA GLN A 47 13.71 4.25 -0.39
C GLN A 47 14.82 3.57 -1.19
N ARG A 48 14.64 2.30 -1.54
CA ARG A 48 15.61 1.51 -2.30
C ARG A 48 15.38 1.54 -3.81
N LEU A 49 14.37 2.28 -4.29
CA LEU A 49 14.04 2.34 -5.69
C LEU A 49 15.21 2.95 -6.48
N LYS A 50 15.65 2.23 -7.51
CA LYS A 50 16.66 2.65 -8.47
C LYS A 50 16.15 2.34 -9.87
N GLN A 51 16.63 3.06 -10.87
CA GLN A 51 16.28 2.82 -12.27
C GLN A 51 16.67 1.39 -12.69
N GLY A 52 17.91 0.97 -12.42
CA GLY A 52 18.37 -0.38 -12.71
C GLY A 52 18.27 -0.68 -14.21
N LEU A 53 17.66 -1.81 -14.59
CA LEU A 53 17.50 -2.15 -16.01
C LEU A 53 16.27 -1.47 -16.67
N SER A 54 15.48 -0.72 -15.90
CA SER A 54 14.25 -0.08 -16.40
C SER A 54 14.56 1.17 -17.23
N SER A 55 13.67 1.51 -18.15
CA SER A 55 13.69 2.84 -18.76
C SER A 55 13.40 3.92 -17.70
N VAL A 56 13.82 5.16 -17.98
CA VAL A 56 13.54 6.32 -17.11
C VAL A 56 12.03 6.50 -16.89
N LYS A 57 11.22 6.19 -17.92
CA LYS A 57 9.76 6.28 -17.84
C LYS A 57 9.17 5.26 -16.86
N GLU A 58 9.59 4.00 -16.95
CA GLU A 58 9.13 2.93 -16.05
C GLU A 58 9.57 3.16 -14.60
N TYR A 59 10.80 3.66 -14.43
CA TYR A 59 11.31 4.07 -13.13
C TYR A 59 10.46 5.19 -12.51
N ARG A 60 10.17 6.25 -13.28
CA ARG A 60 9.29 7.34 -12.84
C ARG A 60 7.90 6.84 -12.44
N GLN A 61 7.27 6.01 -13.26
CA GLN A 61 5.95 5.44 -12.98
C GLN A 61 5.95 4.58 -11.71
N SER A 62 7.00 3.79 -11.50
CA SER A 62 7.16 2.97 -10.30
C SER A 62 7.28 3.83 -9.04
N MET A 63 8.04 4.93 -9.13
CA MET A 63 8.20 5.90 -8.05
C MET A 63 6.86 6.58 -7.70
N GLU A 64 6.16 7.12 -8.70
CA GLU A 64 4.85 7.77 -8.53
C GLU A 64 3.83 6.81 -7.89
N LEU A 65 3.79 5.56 -8.36
CA LEU A 65 2.91 4.53 -7.82
C LEU A 65 3.22 4.21 -6.35
N LEU A 66 4.50 4.06 -5.99
CA LEU A 66 4.90 3.79 -4.62
C LEU A 66 4.57 4.96 -3.69
N MET A 67 4.85 6.20 -4.11
CA MET A 67 4.49 7.40 -3.35
C MET A 67 2.98 7.50 -3.10
N MET A 68 2.17 7.24 -4.13
CA MET A 68 0.70 7.21 -4.02
C MET A 68 0.22 6.13 -3.03
N ARG A 69 0.80 4.93 -3.09
CA ARG A 69 0.40 3.81 -2.20
C ARG A 69 0.75 4.05 -0.74
N VAL A 70 1.89 4.68 -0.47
CA VAL A 70 2.31 5.06 0.88
C VAL A 70 1.54 6.29 1.38
N GLY A 71 1.00 7.11 0.46
CA GLY A 71 0.30 8.34 0.80
C GLY A 71 1.24 9.49 1.14
N ILE A 72 2.46 9.47 0.60
CA ILE A 72 3.46 10.53 0.83
C ILE A 72 3.07 11.79 0.07
N ARG A 73 3.09 12.93 0.77
CA ARG A 73 3.02 14.27 0.19
C ARG A 73 4.32 14.99 0.51
N GLU A 74 5.26 14.95 -0.42
CA GLU A 74 6.58 15.60 -0.32
C GLU A 74 6.58 16.92 -1.11
N GLU A 75 7.49 17.83 -0.74
CA GLU A 75 7.79 18.99 -1.59
C GLU A 75 8.38 18.50 -2.93
N GLU A 76 8.09 19.22 -4.01
CA GLU A 76 8.60 18.90 -5.35
C GLU A 76 10.13 18.74 -5.37
N ARG A 77 10.87 19.63 -4.68
CA ARG A 77 12.34 19.54 -4.57
C ARG A 77 12.81 18.22 -3.97
N THR A 78 12.12 17.72 -2.94
CA THR A 78 12.45 16.44 -2.30
C THR A 78 12.18 15.27 -3.24
N THR A 79 11.06 15.34 -3.97
CA THR A 79 10.69 14.33 -4.97
C THR A 79 11.71 14.26 -6.10
N ILE A 80 12.14 15.43 -6.62
CA ILE A 80 13.15 15.53 -7.68
C ILE A 80 14.50 14.97 -7.19
N SER A 81 14.94 15.35 -5.99
CA SER A 81 16.20 14.87 -5.41
C SER A 81 16.20 13.34 -5.28
N ARG A 82 15.11 12.76 -4.79
CA ARG A 82 14.93 11.30 -4.69
C ARG A 82 14.96 10.63 -6.07
N PHE A 83 14.26 11.22 -7.06
CA PHE A 83 14.21 10.70 -8.42
C PHE A 83 15.61 10.68 -9.03
N GLN A 84 16.32 11.80 -8.98
CA GLN A 84 17.68 11.95 -9.48
C GLN A 84 18.66 10.99 -8.81
N GLY A 85 18.57 10.84 -7.49
CA GLY A 85 19.44 9.94 -6.72
C GLY A 85 19.26 8.46 -7.06
N GLY A 86 18.20 8.08 -7.77
CA GLY A 86 17.97 6.70 -8.23
C GLY A 86 18.21 6.46 -9.71
N LEU A 87 18.54 7.48 -10.51
CA LEU A 87 18.91 7.30 -11.92
C LEU A 87 20.25 6.55 -12.05
N ASN A 88 20.41 5.83 -13.17
CA ASN A 88 21.72 5.33 -13.55
C ASN A 88 22.48 6.49 -14.20
N LEU A 89 23.45 7.04 -13.48
CA LEU A 89 24.40 8.00 -14.02
C LEU A 89 25.66 7.29 -14.52
#